data_AF-A0A838SF32-F1
#
_entry.id   AF-A0A838SF32-F1
#
_cell.length_a   1.000
_cell.length_b   1.000
_cell.length_c   1.000
_cell.angle_alpha   90.00
_cell.angle_beta   90.00
_cell.angle_gamma   90.00
#
_symmetry.space_group_name_H-M   'P 1'
#
loop_
_entity.id
_entity.type
_entity.pdbx_description
1 polymer ?
#
loop_
_entity_poly.entity_id
_entity_poly.type
_entity_poly.pdbx_seq_one_letter_code
_entity_poly.pdbx_strand_id
1 'polypeptide(L)'
;FQALRIRVNRELDLLEPALRDAVDLLKEGGRVCVVAFHSLEDRIVKHTFRSMAKREHPRVALLVKKPVIPSVLEIQKNPRARSAKLRVAERLSEGVTI
;
A
#
# COMPACT_ATOMS: atom_id res chain seq x y z
N PHE A 1 6.56 22.87 2.49
CA PHE A 1 5.32 22.62 3.26
C PHE A 1 5.01 21.13 3.52
N GLN A 2 5.45 20.17 2.69
CA GLN A 2 5.18 18.74 2.90
C GLN A 2 5.66 18.20 4.27
N ALA A 3 6.85 18.60 4.71
CA ALA A 3 7.39 18.21 6.01
C ALA A 3 6.55 18.70 7.20
N LEU A 4 6.00 19.93 7.13
CA LEU A 4 5.09 20.45 8.15
C LEU A 4 3.76 19.67 8.16
N ARG A 5 3.16 19.39 7.00
CA ARG A 5 1.89 18.63 6.93
C ARG A 5 2.04 17.23 7.52
N ILE A 6 3.10 16.52 7.14
CA ILE A 6 3.42 15.19 7.67
C ILE A 6 3.60 15.23 9.19
N ARG A 7 4.35 16.22 9.70
CA ARG A 7 4.66 16.32 11.14
C ARG A 7 3.46 16.76 11.98
N VAL A 8 2.64 17.67 11.48
CA VAL A 8 1.48 18.23 12.19
C VAL A 8 0.33 17.22 12.24
N ASN A 9 0.09 16.48 11.15
CA ASN A 9 -1.03 15.53 11.08
C ASN A 9 -0.67 14.11 11.52
N ARG A 10 0.60 13.84 11.88
CA ARG A 10 1.11 12.47 12.17
C ARG A 10 0.69 11.43 11.11
N GLU A 11 0.53 11.88 9.86
CA GLU A 11 -0.07 11.11 8.76
C GLU A 11 0.65 9.76 8.52
N LEU A 12 1.95 9.71 8.78
CA LEU A 12 2.77 8.52 8.54
C LEU A 12 2.71 7.51 9.69
N ASP A 13 2.43 7.95 10.92
CA ASP A 13 2.43 7.08 12.11
C ASP A 13 1.18 6.18 12.13
N LEU A 14 0.08 6.66 11.55
CA LEU A 14 -1.19 5.94 11.48
C LEU A 14 -1.31 5.03 10.24
N LEU A 15 -0.48 5.26 9.22
CA LEU A 15 -0.58 4.55 7.94
C LEU A 15 -0.31 3.06 8.09
N GLU A 16 0.73 2.66 8.82
CA GLU A 16 1.02 1.24 9.03
C GLU A 16 -0.09 0.51 9.82
N PRO A 17 -0.52 1.00 11.01
CA PRO A 17 -1.63 0.40 11.73
C PRO A 17 -2.90 0.28 10.88
N ALA A 18 -3.30 1.37 10.19
CA ALA A 18 -4.49 1.37 9.36
C ALA A 18 -4.43 0.36 8.21
N LEU A 19 -3.25 0.12 7.62
CA LEU A 19 -3.08 -0.90 6.58
C LEU A 19 -3.23 -2.32 7.13
N ARG A 20 -2.76 -2.56 8.36
CA ARG A 20 -2.91 -3.86 9.02
C ARG A 20 -4.39 -4.12 9.34
N ASP A 21 -5.05 -3.13 9.93
CA ASP A 21 -6.48 -3.21 10.25
C ASP A 21 -7.31 -3.41 8.98
N ALA A 22 -6.99 -2.68 7.91
CA ALA A 22 -7.67 -2.85 6.62
C ALA A 22 -7.52 -4.26 6.06
N VAL A 23 -6.33 -4.86 6.17
CA VAL A 23 -6.10 -6.26 5.74
C VAL A 23 -6.89 -7.25 6.60
N ASP A 24 -6.97 -7.00 7.90
CA ASP A 24 -7.65 -7.89 8.85
C ASP A 24 -9.18 -7.86 8.68
N LEU A 25 -9.73 -6.75 8.18
CA LEU A 25 -11.14 -6.62 7.81
C LEU A 25 -11.50 -7.27 6.48
N LEU A 26 -10.52 -7.64 5.65
CA LEU A 26 -10.77 -8.28 4.37
C LEU A 26 -11.14 -9.76 4.54
N LYS A 27 -12.16 -10.18 3.80
CA LYS A 27 -12.39 -11.61 3.54
C LYS A 27 -11.24 -12.18 2.70
N GLU A 28 -11.10 -13.50 2.74
CA GLU A 28 -10.21 -14.22 1.83
C GLU A 28 -10.46 -13.83 0.36
N GLY A 29 -9.38 -13.65 -0.40
CA GLY A 29 -9.42 -13.14 -1.78
C GLY A 29 -9.75 -11.65 -1.89
N GLY A 30 -10.08 -10.98 -0.77
CA GLY A 30 -10.27 -9.55 -0.70
C GLY A 30 -8.98 -8.79 -0.98
N ARG A 31 -9.08 -7.59 -1.56
CA ARG A 31 -7.91 -6.81 -1.99
C ARG A 31 -7.85 -5.47 -1.29
N VAL A 32 -6.65 -5.08 -0.89
CA VAL A 32 -6.33 -3.74 -0.43
C VAL A 32 -5.48 -3.04 -1.49
N CYS A 33 -5.89 -1.84 -1.86
CA CYS A 33 -5.21 -0.98 -2.83
C CYS A 33 -4.81 0.33 -2.16
N VAL A 34 -3.57 0.76 -2.34
CA VAL A 34 -3.06 2.03 -1.79
C VAL A 34 -2.42 2.84 -2.90
N VAL A 35 -2.83 4.10 -3.03
CA VAL A 35 -2.21 5.08 -3.92
C VAL A 35 -1.40 6.07 -3.07
N ALA A 36 -0.08 5.97 -3.14
CA ALA A 36 0.84 6.87 -2.47
C ALA A 36 1.29 7.98 -3.43
N PHE A 37 1.35 9.23 -2.97
CA PHE A 37 1.77 10.36 -3.81
C PHE A 37 3.21 10.81 -3.51
N HIS A 38 3.82 10.31 -2.43
CA HIS A 38 5.21 10.60 -2.12
C HIS A 38 6.00 9.37 -1.65
N SER A 39 7.33 9.51 -1.61
CA SER A 39 8.26 8.40 -1.38
C SER A 39 8.16 7.78 0.02
N LEU A 40 7.89 8.58 1.06
CA LEU A 40 7.72 8.09 2.43
C LEU A 40 6.48 7.19 2.58
N GLU A 41 5.31 7.62 2.10
CA GLU A 41 4.09 6.79 2.05
C GLU A 41 4.35 5.49 1.30
N ASP A 42 4.87 5.56 0.07
CA ASP A 42 5.15 4.38 -0.76
C ASP A 42 6.10 3.40 -0.06
N ARG A 43 7.10 3.93 0.65
CA ARG A 43 8.03 3.14 1.45
C ARG A 43 7.29 2.40 2.56
N ILE A 44 6.48 3.09 3.36
CA ILE A 44 5.71 2.46 4.46
C ILE A 44 4.83 1.35 3.89
N VAL A 45 3.99 1.65 2.88
CA VAL A 45 3.10 0.66 2.25
C VAL A 45 3.88 -0.56 1.75
N LYS A 46 5.00 -0.33 1.05
CA LYS A 46 5.86 -1.41 0.55
C LYS A 46 6.39 -2.30 1.68
N HIS A 47 6.87 -1.70 2.76
CA HIS A 47 7.44 -2.47 3.88
C HIS A 47 6.36 -3.20 4.66
N THR A 48 5.21 -2.57 4.93
CA THR A 48 4.07 -3.20 5.62
C THR A 48 3.54 -4.40 4.82
N PHE A 49 3.27 -4.23 3.53
CA PHE A 49 2.81 -5.34 2.66
C PHE A 49 3.84 -6.46 2.57
N ARG A 50 5.14 -6.15 2.42
CA ARG A 50 6.20 -7.17 2.43
C ARG A 50 6.31 -7.90 3.76
N SER A 51 6.16 -7.19 4.87
CA SER A 51 6.15 -7.78 6.21
C SER A 51 5.02 -8.80 6.34
N MET A 52 3.81 -8.46 5.88
CA MET A 52 2.65 -9.36 5.93
C MET A 52 2.74 -10.55 4.96
N ALA A 53 3.50 -10.42 3.87
CA ALA A 53 3.68 -11.48 2.88
C ALA A 53 4.82 -12.48 3.18
N LYS A 54 5.73 -12.16 4.12
CA LYS A 54 6.96 -12.95 4.38
C LYS A 54 6.98 -13.71 5.71
N ARG A 55 5.90 -13.67 6.50
CA ARG A 55 5.83 -14.40 7.79
C ARG A 55 5.70 -15.91 7.55
N GLU A 56 5.97 -16.71 8.58
CA GLU A 56 5.69 -18.16 8.60
C GLU A 56 4.22 -18.46 8.20
N HIS A 57 3.31 -17.53 8.52
CA HIS A 57 1.94 -17.51 8.02
C HIS A 57 1.71 -16.22 7.20
N PRO A 58 1.86 -16.26 5.86
CA PRO A 58 1.65 -15.09 5.03
C PRO A 58 0.18 -14.67 5.07
N ARG A 59 -0.07 -13.42 5.46
CA ARG A 59 -1.42 -12.87 5.53
C ARG A 59 -1.92 -12.36 4.18
N VAL A 60 -1.00 -11.94 3.32
CA VAL A 60 -1.31 -11.35 2.02
C VAL A 60 -0.37 -11.84 0.92
N ALA A 61 -0.88 -11.90 -0.30
CA ALA A 61 -0.09 -12.04 -1.52
C ALA A 61 0.09 -10.67 -2.20
N LEU A 62 1.32 -10.38 -2.64
CA LEU A 62 1.60 -9.16 -3.39
C LEU A 62 1.25 -9.36 -4.86
N LEU A 63 0.19 -8.70 -5.34
CA LEU A 63 -0.21 -8.79 -6.75
C LEU A 63 0.75 -8.02 -7.68
N VAL A 64 1.41 -6.98 -7.15
CA VAL A 64 2.37 -6.17 -7.90
C VAL A 64 3.71 -6.04 -7.18
N LYS A 65 4.80 -6.52 -7.79
CA LYS A 65 6.16 -6.44 -7.21
C LYS A 65 6.72 -5.01 -7.23
N LYS A 66 6.42 -4.27 -8.30
CA LYS A 66 6.73 -2.85 -8.49
C LYS A 66 5.43 -2.05 -8.40
N PRO A 67 5.46 -0.81 -7.90
CA PRO A 67 4.25 0.01 -7.91
C PRO A 67 3.79 0.26 -9.34
N VAL A 68 2.48 0.25 -9.56
CA VAL A 68 1.88 0.70 -10.82
C VAL A 68 1.94 2.23 -10.84
N ILE A 69 2.44 2.79 -11.92
CA ILE A 69 2.61 4.24 -12.11
C ILE A 69 1.66 4.72 -13.21
N PRO A 70 1.23 5.99 -13.17
CA PRO A 70 0.36 6.56 -14.19
C PRO A 70 1.04 6.56 -15.57
N SER A 71 0.22 6.46 -16.62
CA SER A 71 0.68 6.59 -17.99
C SER A 71 0.97 8.06 -18.36
N VAL A 72 1.70 8.29 -19.45
CA VAL A 72 1.95 9.66 -19.95
C VAL A 72 0.65 10.39 -20.28
N LEU A 73 -0.32 9.70 -20.89
CA LEU A 73 -1.64 10.26 -21.21
C LEU A 73 -2.42 10.64 -19.95
N GLU A 74 -2.33 9.83 -18.90
CA GLU A 74 -2.97 10.12 -17.62
C GLU A 74 -2.34 11.35 -16.94
N ILE A 75 -1.01 11.48 -16.99
CA ILE A 75 -0.31 12.65 -16.44
C ILE A 75 -0.70 13.92 -17.21
N GLN A 76 -0.87 13.86 -18.52
CA GLN A 76 -1.30 15.01 -19.33
C GLN A 76 -2.73 15.44 -18.98
N LYS A 77 -3.65 14.47 -18.81
CA LYS A 77 -5.04 14.74 -18.42
C LYS A 77 -5.19 15.15 -16.95
N ASN A 78 -4.32 14.62 -16.08
CA ASN A 78 -4.32 14.87 -14.65
C ASN A 78 -2.88 15.04 -14.14
N PRO A 79 -2.32 16.27 -14.15
CA PRO A 79 -0.97 16.53 -13.67
C PRO A 79 -0.72 16.11 -12.22
N ARG A 80 -1.77 16.05 -11.38
CA ARG A 80 -1.67 15.60 -9.98
C ARG A 80 -1.37 14.11 -9.86
N ALA A 81 -1.65 13.32 -10.90
CA ALA A 81 -1.35 11.89 -10.92
C ALA A 81 0.14 11.61 -11.04
N ARG A 82 0.97 12.55 -11.53
CA ARG A 82 2.39 12.35 -11.86
C ARG A 82 3.22 11.57 -10.82
N SER A 83 2.95 11.77 -9.53
CA SER A 83 3.71 11.13 -8.45
C SER A 83 3.03 9.91 -7.83
N ALA A 84 1.84 9.55 -8.31
CA ALA A 84 1.04 8.44 -7.83
C ALA A 84 1.76 7.10 -8.03
N LYS A 85 1.71 6.27 -6.99
CA LYS A 85 2.23 4.91 -6.97
C LYS A 85 1.16 4.01 -6.37
N LEU A 86 0.60 3.13 -7.18
CA LEU A 86 -0.39 2.16 -6.73
C LEU A 86 0.29 0.85 -6.31
N ARG A 87 -0.09 0.34 -5.13
CA ARG A 87 0.28 -0.99 -4.64
C ARG A 87 -0.97 -1.76 -4.26
N VAL A 88 -0.94 -3.06 -4.55
CA VAL A 88 -2.08 -3.95 -4.31
C VAL A 88 -1.60 -5.22 -3.62
N ALA A 89 -2.33 -5.62 -2.58
CA ALA A 89 -2.16 -6.90 -1.90
C ALA A 89 -3.52 -7.60 -1.76
N GLU A 90 -3.52 -8.92 -1.80
CA GLU A 90 -4.70 -9.77 -1.68
C GLU A 90 -4.62 -10.58 -0.38
N ARG A 91 -5.72 -10.65 0.38
CA ARG A 91 -5.82 -11.41 1.63
C ARG A 91 -5.80 -12.90 1.32
N LEU A 92 -4.89 -13.62 1.98
CA LEU A 92 -4.79 -15.07 1.92
C LEU A 92 -5.68 -15.73 2.97
N SER A 93 -6.16 -16.93 2.67
CA SER A 93 -6.76 -17.86 3.63
C SER A 93 -5.81 -18.14 4.79
N GLU A 94 -6.32 -18.27 6.01
CA GLU A 94 -5.52 -18.72 7.16
C GLU A 94 -5.15 -20.22 7.12
N GLY A 95 -5.38 -20.91 6.00
CA GLY A 95 -5.20 -22.37 5.87
C GLY A 95 -4.20 -22.86 4.82
N VAL A 96 -3.43 -22.00 4.15
CA VAL A 96 -2.43 -22.47 3.17
C VAL A 96 -1.06 -22.57 3.83
N THR A 97 -0.83 -23.73 4.43
CA THR A 97 0.52 -24.27 4.62
C THR A 97 1.08 -24.54 3.22
N ILE A 98 2.16 -23.86 2.84
CA ILE A 98 2.94 -24.17 1.64
C ILE A 98 3.89 -25.31 1.97
#